data_AF-A0A9E4SWQ5-F1
#
_entry.id   AF-A0A9E4SWQ5-F1
#
_cell.length_a   1.000
_cell.length_b   1.000
_cell.length_c   1.000
_cell.angle_alpha   90.00
_cell.angle_beta   90.00
_cell.angle_gamma   90.00
#
_symmetry.space_group_name_H-M   'P 1'
#
loop_
_entity.id
_entity.type
_entity.pdbx_description
1 polymer ?
#
loop_
_entity_poly.entity_id
_entity_poly.type
_entity_poly.pdbx_seq_one_letter_code
_entity_poly.pdbx_strand_id
1 'polypeptide(L)'
;PPPAERRPEPLPVTARFGRFVEGVGRRGTFEEIATALYVTEGTYADWASRLVAEGRRPDDALYQSWIDIHADPALAELVAHLGMWIDAAPAEREPALSNVFRRALRHEVAFWNAFVPTRTKMREGGHG
;
A
#
# COMPACT_ATOMS: atom_id res chain seq x y z
N PRO A 1 3.26 -34.60 -15.68
CA PRO A 1 2.97 -33.47 -14.75
C PRO A 1 3.44 -32.17 -15.41
N PRO A 2 2.67 -31.08 -15.34
CA PRO A 2 3.17 -29.77 -15.78
C PRO A 2 4.39 -29.38 -14.94
N PRO A 3 5.35 -28.61 -15.49
CA PRO A 3 6.47 -28.10 -14.71
C PRO A 3 5.92 -27.26 -13.55
N ALA A 4 6.48 -27.46 -12.35
CA ALA A 4 6.14 -26.63 -11.20
C ALA A 4 6.44 -25.17 -11.56
N GLU A 5 5.42 -24.30 -11.53
CA GLU A 5 5.59 -22.87 -11.74
C GLU A 5 6.68 -22.36 -10.80
N ARG A 6 7.72 -21.76 -11.39
CA ARG A 6 8.81 -21.17 -10.62
C ARG A 6 8.28 -19.92 -9.93
N ARG A 7 7.87 -20.06 -8.67
CA ARG A 7 7.45 -18.92 -7.86
C ARG A 7 8.66 -17.98 -7.66
N PRO A 8 8.52 -16.68 -7.96
CA PRO A 8 9.58 -15.73 -7.68
C PRO A 8 9.82 -15.66 -6.17
N GLU A 9 11.09 -15.58 -5.76
CA GLU A 9 11.42 -15.32 -4.36
C GLU A 9 11.10 -13.85 -4.02
N PRO A 10 10.34 -13.60 -2.94
CA PRO A 10 10.00 -12.23 -2.56
C PRO A 10 11.24 -11.49 -2.05
N LEU A 11 11.35 -10.20 -2.40
CA LEU A 11 12.33 -9.32 -1.75
C LEU A 11 12.12 -9.33 -0.22
N PRO A 12 13.19 -9.10 0.57
CA PRO A 12 13.08 -9.06 2.03
C PRO A 12 12.01 -8.09 2.56
N VAL A 13 11.81 -6.95 1.88
CA VAL A 13 10.77 -5.96 2.22
C VAL A 13 9.36 -6.50 1.99
N THR A 14 9.14 -7.19 0.86
CA THR A 14 7.86 -7.83 0.50
C THR A 14 7.53 -8.95 1.48
N ALA A 15 8.50 -9.82 1.78
CA ALA A 15 8.32 -10.90 2.75
C ALA A 15 8.00 -10.36 4.15
N ARG A 16 8.63 -9.25 4.56
CA ARG A 16 8.36 -8.61 5.85
C ARG A 16 6.96 -7.99 5.89
N PHE A 17 6.53 -7.33 4.82
CA PHE A 17 5.18 -6.77 4.72
C PHE A 17 4.12 -7.87 4.76
N GLY A 18 4.29 -8.94 3.99
CA GLY A 18 3.38 -10.09 4.00
C GLY A 18 3.22 -10.70 5.40
N ARG A 19 4.33 -10.90 6.14
CA ARG A 19 4.26 -11.38 7.54
C ARG A 19 3.56 -10.42 8.49
N PHE A 20 3.67 -9.11 8.27
CA PHE A 20 2.94 -8.12 9.05
C PHE A 20 1.43 -8.25 8.82
N VAL A 21 0.99 -8.26 7.55
CA VAL A 21 -0.43 -8.38 7.18
C VAL A 21 -1.00 -9.71 7.67
N GLU A 22 -0.31 -10.83 7.44
CA GLU A 22 -0.74 -12.14 7.96
C GLU A 22 -0.83 -12.13 9.49
N GLY A 23 0.14 -11.48 10.16
CA GLY A 23 0.16 -11.38 11.60
C GLY A 23 -1.04 -10.61 12.16
N VAL A 24 -1.45 -9.51 11.51
CA VAL A 24 -2.66 -8.76 11.85
C VAL A 24 -3.89 -9.61 11.58
N GLY A 25 -3.98 -10.25 10.40
CA GLY A 25 -5.13 -11.09 10.02
C GLY A 25 -5.37 -12.28 10.95
N ARG A 26 -4.31 -12.89 11.51
CA ARG A 26 -4.45 -14.05 12.39
C ARG A 26 -4.73 -13.73 13.85
N ARG A 27 -4.35 -12.53 14.33
CA ARG A 27 -4.31 -12.23 15.77
C ARG A 27 -4.91 -10.89 16.16
N GLY A 28 -5.15 -9.99 15.21
CA GLY A 28 -5.75 -8.70 15.45
C GLY A 28 -7.26 -8.78 15.60
N THR A 29 -7.86 -7.72 16.13
CA THR A 29 -9.32 -7.54 16.08
C THR A 29 -9.76 -7.09 14.68
N PHE A 30 -11.08 -7.06 14.47
CA PHE A 30 -11.64 -6.58 13.23
C PHE A 30 -11.19 -5.16 12.88
N GLU A 31 -11.14 -4.24 13.86
CA GLU A 31 -10.71 -2.86 13.66
C GLU A 31 -9.22 -2.77 13.31
N GLU A 32 -8.38 -3.65 13.86
CA GLU A 32 -6.96 -3.73 13.51
C GLU A 32 -6.78 -4.26 12.07
N ILE A 33 -7.56 -5.26 11.67
CA ILE A 33 -7.58 -5.76 10.28
C ILE A 33 -8.07 -4.66 9.33
N ALA A 34 -9.17 -3.99 9.68
CA ALA A 34 -9.73 -2.88 8.92
C ALA A 34 -8.72 -1.74 8.78
N THR A 35 -7.97 -1.42 9.84
CA THR A 35 -6.90 -0.40 9.81
C THR A 35 -5.76 -0.79 8.87
N ALA A 36 -5.34 -2.06 8.86
CA ALA A 36 -4.32 -2.52 7.94
C ALA A 36 -4.79 -2.38 6.48
N LEU A 37 -6.02 -2.83 6.18
CA LEU A 37 -6.62 -2.71 4.85
C LEU A 37 -6.86 -1.25 4.45
N TYR A 38 -7.29 -0.41 5.37
CA TYR A 38 -7.51 1.02 5.13
C TYR A 38 -6.22 1.69 4.63
N VAL A 39 -5.08 1.33 5.20
CA VAL A 39 -3.79 1.85 4.74
C VAL A 39 -3.39 1.25 3.39
N THR A 40 -3.46 -0.07 3.22
CA THR A 40 -2.99 -0.72 1.98
C THR A 40 -3.85 -0.35 0.79
N GLU A 41 -5.17 -0.38 0.92
CA GLU A 41 -6.09 -0.02 -0.16
C GLU A 41 -6.21 1.50 -0.33
N GLY A 42 -6.25 2.25 0.78
CA GLY A 42 -6.41 3.70 0.76
C GLY A 42 -5.24 4.43 0.12
N THR A 43 -4.01 3.96 0.35
CA THR A 43 -2.84 4.55 -0.32
C THR A 43 -2.91 4.37 -1.83
N TYR A 44 -3.42 3.22 -2.32
CA TYR A 44 -3.59 2.97 -3.74
C TYR A 44 -4.72 3.78 -4.36
N ALA A 45 -5.88 3.83 -3.70
CA ALA A 45 -6.99 4.67 -4.12
C ALA A 45 -6.61 6.15 -4.21
N ASP A 46 -5.84 6.66 -3.24
CA ASP A 46 -5.40 8.06 -3.18
C ASP A 46 -4.54 8.46 -4.37
N TRP A 47 -3.43 7.76 -4.63
CA TRP A 47 -2.55 8.17 -5.73
C TRP A 47 -3.22 7.96 -7.09
N ALA A 48 -4.00 6.90 -7.27
CA ALA A 48 -4.66 6.60 -8.54
C ALA A 48 -5.72 7.65 -8.89
N SER A 49 -6.58 7.98 -7.92
CA SER A 49 -7.60 9.03 -8.07
C SER A 49 -6.98 10.38 -8.37
N ARG A 50 -5.87 10.72 -7.71
CA ARG A 50 -5.11 11.95 -7.99
C ARG A 50 -4.56 11.99 -9.41
N LEU A 51 -3.97 10.90 -9.90
CA LEU A 51 -3.48 10.84 -11.29
C LEU A 51 -4.62 10.98 -12.30
N VAL A 52 -5.79 10.39 -12.04
CA VAL A 52 -6.98 10.56 -12.89
C VAL A 52 -7.45 12.01 -12.89
N ALA A 53 -7.55 12.65 -11.72
CA ALA A 53 -7.96 14.05 -11.58
C ALA A 53 -6.98 15.02 -12.26
N GLU A 54 -5.69 14.70 -12.27
CA GLU A 54 -4.64 15.43 -13.00
C GLU A 54 -4.65 15.15 -14.52
N GLY A 55 -5.54 14.29 -15.03
CA GLY A 55 -5.62 13.94 -16.45
C GLY A 55 -4.45 13.09 -16.95
N ARG A 56 -3.75 12.37 -16.07
CA ARG A 56 -2.61 11.53 -16.45
C ARG A 56 -3.09 10.33 -17.25
N ARG A 57 -2.47 10.10 -18.42
CA ARG A 57 -2.74 8.97 -19.31
C ARG A 57 -1.41 8.47 -19.89
N PRO A 58 -0.70 7.55 -19.22
CA PRO A 58 0.52 6.96 -19.78
C PRO A 58 0.22 6.13 -21.04
N ASP A 59 1.13 6.18 -22.02
CA ASP A 59 1.01 5.40 -23.26
C ASP A 59 1.17 3.89 -23.03
N ASP A 60 1.84 3.50 -21.94
CA ASP A 60 1.98 2.09 -21.55
C ASP A 60 0.66 1.56 -20.99
N ALA A 61 0.05 0.62 -21.72
CA ALA A 61 -1.23 0.00 -21.38
C ALA A 61 -1.22 -0.70 -20.01
N LEU A 62 -0.08 -1.21 -19.54
CA LEU A 62 0.03 -1.81 -18.21
C LEU A 62 -0.09 -0.76 -17.11
N TYR A 63 0.57 0.39 -17.27
CA TYR A 63 0.46 1.49 -16.30
C TYR A 63 -0.91 2.15 -16.33
N GLN A 64 -1.53 2.31 -17.51
CA GLN A 64 -2.90 2.81 -17.60
C GLN A 64 -3.87 1.85 -16.90
N SER A 65 -3.78 0.55 -17.16
CA SER A 65 -4.63 -0.46 -16.52
C SER A 65 -4.44 -0.49 -15.00
N TRP A 66 -3.21 -0.27 -14.53
CA TRP A 66 -2.91 -0.22 -13.10
C TRP A 66 -3.47 1.04 -12.42
N ILE A 67 -3.50 2.18 -13.11
CA ILE A 67 -4.24 3.38 -12.65
C ILE A 67 -5.73 3.08 -12.60
N ASP A 68 -6.30 2.53 -13.68
CA ASP A 68 -7.75 2.34 -13.81
C ASP A 68 -8.31 1.42 -12.73
N ILE A 69 -7.63 0.31 -12.42
CA ILE A 69 -8.07 -0.64 -11.39
C ILE A 69 -8.10 0.01 -10.00
N HIS A 70 -7.14 0.89 -9.67
CA HIS A 70 -7.06 1.52 -8.35
C HIS A 70 -7.83 2.85 -8.27
N ALA A 71 -8.19 3.44 -9.40
CA ALA A 71 -9.10 4.58 -9.47
C ALA A 71 -10.58 4.15 -9.54
N ASP A 72 -10.87 2.84 -9.55
CA ASP A 72 -12.23 2.32 -9.54
C ASP A 72 -12.98 2.85 -8.29
N PRO A 73 -14.17 3.46 -8.46
CA PRO A 73 -14.98 3.95 -7.34
C PRO A 73 -15.26 2.91 -6.26
N ALA A 74 -15.35 1.63 -6.62
CA ALA A 74 -15.58 0.55 -5.66
C ALA A 74 -14.46 0.44 -4.61
N LEU A 75 -13.21 0.75 -4.99
CA LEU A 75 -12.09 0.76 -4.05
C LEU A 75 -12.21 1.93 -3.05
N ALA A 76 -12.62 3.11 -3.53
CA ALA A 76 -12.85 4.28 -2.68
C ALA A 76 -14.02 4.03 -1.70
N GLU A 77 -15.09 3.38 -2.16
CA GLU A 77 -16.23 2.97 -1.31
C GLU A 77 -15.80 1.98 -0.22
N LEU A 78 -14.96 0.99 -0.58
CA LEU A 78 -14.38 0.07 0.40
C LEU A 78 -13.57 0.81 1.45
N VAL A 79 -12.66 1.70 1.05
CA VAL A 79 -11.80 2.48 1.96
C VAL A 79 -12.65 3.36 2.89
N ALA A 80 -13.69 4.01 2.37
CA ALA A 80 -14.62 4.79 3.18
C ALA A 80 -15.34 3.92 4.21
N HIS A 81 -15.82 2.73 3.81
CA HIS A 81 -16.48 1.80 4.73
C HIS A 81 -15.54 1.31 5.84
N LEU A 82 -14.28 0.99 5.51
CA LEU A 82 -13.26 0.63 6.49
C LEU A 82 -13.01 1.79 7.49
N GLY A 83 -12.96 3.03 7.00
CA GLY A 83 -12.82 4.22 7.83
C GLY A 83 -13.94 4.36 8.86
N MET A 84 -15.19 4.10 8.48
CA MET A 84 -16.32 4.15 9.41
C MET A 84 -16.18 3.18 10.59
N TRP A 85 -15.66 1.97 10.36
CA TRP A 85 -15.42 0.99 11.42
C TRP A 85 -14.28 1.42 12.36
N ILE A 86 -13.27 2.08 11.82
CA ILE A 86 -12.13 2.61 12.58
C ILE A 86 -12.61 3.79 13.45
N ASP A 87 -13.37 4.72 12.88
CA ASP A 87 -13.88 5.90 13.57
C ASP A 87 -14.90 5.54 14.67
N ALA A 88 -15.64 4.45 14.50
CA ALA A 88 -16.59 3.94 15.48
C ALA A 88 -15.93 3.13 16.62
N ALA A 89 -14.63 2.83 16.53
CA ALA A 89 -13.94 2.03 17.53
C ALA A 89 -13.87 2.77 18.89
N PRO A 90 -13.97 2.07 20.03
CA PRO A 90 -13.79 2.69 21.34
C PRO A 90 -12.43 3.38 21.49
N ALA A 91 -12.39 4.49 22.22
CA ALA A 91 -11.18 5.31 22.38
C ALA A 91 -9.98 4.53 22.95
N GLU A 92 -10.24 3.50 23.76
CA GLU A 92 -9.20 2.62 24.32
C GLU A 92 -8.46 1.80 23.24
N ARG A 93 -9.07 1.66 22.05
CA ARG A 93 -8.47 1.00 20.89
C ARG A 93 -7.51 1.91 20.13
N GLU A 94 -7.60 3.23 20.28
CA GLU A 94 -6.80 4.21 19.51
C GLU A 94 -5.32 3.84 19.48
N PRO A 95 -4.64 3.54 20.61
CA PRO A 95 -3.21 3.25 20.58
C PRO A 95 -2.85 2.02 19.73
N ALA A 96 -3.71 1.01 19.73
CA ALA A 96 -3.53 -0.21 18.94
C ALA A 96 -3.74 0.07 17.44
N LEU A 97 -4.81 0.78 17.08
CA LEU A 97 -5.09 1.15 15.68
C LEU A 97 -4.01 2.08 15.13
N SER A 98 -3.60 3.10 15.90
CA SER A 98 -2.48 3.98 15.60
C SER A 98 -1.18 3.21 15.31
N ASN A 99 -0.90 2.16 16.09
CA ASN A 99 0.28 1.32 15.88
C ASN A 99 0.17 0.50 14.58
N VAL A 100 -0.98 -0.10 14.29
CA VAL A 100 -1.21 -0.83 13.04
C VAL A 100 -1.06 0.10 11.85
N PHE A 101 -1.72 1.26 11.88
CA PHE A 101 -1.67 2.27 10.84
C PHE A 101 -0.23 2.68 10.51
N ARG A 102 0.55 3.09 11.53
CA ARG A 102 1.95 3.53 11.35
C ARG A 102 2.84 2.42 10.80
N ARG A 103 2.62 1.18 11.21
CA ARG A 103 3.40 0.03 10.74
C ARG A 103 3.05 -0.33 9.30
N ALA A 104 1.77 -0.35 8.94
CA ALA A 104 1.31 -0.57 7.58
C ALA A 104 1.91 0.49 6.63
N LEU A 105 1.82 1.77 6.99
CA LEU A 105 2.33 2.86 6.16
C LEU A 105 3.86 2.80 5.97
N ARG A 106 4.61 2.44 7.03
CA ARG A 106 6.06 2.20 6.91
C ARG A 106 6.39 1.05 5.97
N HIS A 107 5.55 0.00 5.93
CA HIS A 107 5.72 -1.10 5.00
C HIS A 107 5.43 -0.69 3.56
N GLU A 108 4.36 0.08 3.31
CA GLU A 108 4.05 0.65 1.99
C GLU A 108 5.22 1.48 1.45
N VAL A 109 5.71 2.44 2.24
CA VAL A 109 6.85 3.28 1.83
C VAL A 109 8.10 2.45 1.56
N ALA A 110 8.39 1.45 2.41
CA ALA A 110 9.54 0.57 2.20
C ALA A 110 9.39 -0.33 0.96
N PHE A 111 8.16 -0.73 0.62
CA PHE A 111 7.86 -1.48 -0.59
C PHE A 111 8.14 -0.62 -1.82
N TRP A 112 7.56 0.58 -1.90
CA TRP A 112 7.77 1.51 -3.02
C TRP A 112 9.24 1.91 -3.20
N ASN A 113 9.95 2.20 -2.11
CA ASN A 113 11.36 2.56 -2.15
C ASN A 113 12.30 1.44 -2.64
N ALA A 114 11.86 0.17 -2.60
CA ALA A 114 12.67 -0.92 -3.14
C ALA A 114 12.66 -0.97 -4.67
N PHE A 115 11.69 -0.32 -5.32
CA PHE A 115 11.52 -0.33 -6.78
C PHE A 115 11.71 1.05 -7.43
N VAL A 116 11.51 2.13 -6.67
CA VAL A 116 11.89 3.48 -7.11
C VAL A 116 13.37 3.68 -6.79
N PRO A 117 14.25 3.89 -7.78
CA PRO A 117 15.64 4.19 -7.51
C PRO A 117 15.71 5.40 -6.58
N THR A 118 16.42 5.28 -5.45
CA THR A 118 16.81 6.46 -4.69
C THR A 118 17.55 7.36 -5.66
N ARG A 119 17.10 8.61 -5.84
CA ARG A 119 17.92 9.61 -6.55
C ARG A 119 19.19 9.80 -5.73
N THR A 120 20.20 8.95 -5.95
CA THR A 120 21.55 9.20 -5.47
C THR A 120 21.97 10.51 -6.09
N LYS A 121 22.30 11.47 -5.23
CA LYS A 121 22.68 12.85 -5.55
C LYS A 121 23.56 12.90 -6.81
N MET A 122 22.99 13.30 -7.94
CA MET A 122 23.76 14.00 -8.98
C MET A 122 23.99 15.43 -8.47
N ARG A 123 24.96 15.58 -7.57
CA ARG A 123 25.58 16.85 -7.19
C ARG A 123 26.71 16.53 -6.23
N GLU A 124 27.87 16.24 -6.83
CA GLU A 124 29.23 16.55 -6.34
C GLU A 124 30.21 15.83 -7.28
N GLY A 125 30.66 16.54 -8.30
CA GLY A 125 31.51 16.00 -9.35
C GLY A 125 31.63 16.96 -10.52
N GLY A 126 32.16 18.14 -10.25
CA GLY A 126 32.38 19.19 -11.25
C GLY A 126 33.28 20.29 -10.69
N HIS A 127 34.51 19.93 -10.36
CA HIS A 127 35.63 20.86 -10.29
C HIS A 127 36.40 20.77 -11.61
N GLY A 128 36.68 21.93 -12.18
CA GLY A 128 37.45 22.15 -13.41
C GLY A 128 37.29 23.59 -13.81
#